data_AF-A0ABD5Z835-F1
#
_entry.id   AF-A0ABD5Z835-F1
#
_cell.length_a   1.000
_cell.length_b   1.000
_cell.length_c   1.000
_cell.angle_alpha   90.00
_cell.angle_beta   90.00
_cell.angle_gamma   90.00
#
_symmetry.space_group_name_H-M   'P 1'
#
loop_
_entity.id
_entity.type
_entity.pdbx_description
1 polymer ?
#
loop_
_entity_poly.entity_id
_entity_poly.type
_entity_poly.pdbx_seq_one_letter_code
_entity_poly.pdbx_strand_id
1 'polypeptide(L)'
;MSDDPTTAARDYLRTDHGDLLAAVDACADAVADSWDGATVADGSRVSAPLRACLDRAGALDAFPRALAGAVDAAGRELQATPVAGPPYVVVTSRGPVLRATLPDGRLVVRFDVFRVTAGNEYARGPSGEDALDVSLR
;
A
#
# COMPACT_ATOMS: atom_id res chain seq x y z
N MET A 1 23.22 14.51 5.54
CA MET A 1 22.11 13.58 5.27
C MET A 1 22.36 13.03 3.89
N SER A 2 22.57 11.72 3.72
CA SER A 2 22.34 11.14 2.41
C SER A 2 20.82 11.12 2.24
N ASP A 3 20.28 12.10 1.50
CA ASP A 3 18.87 12.13 1.12
C ASP A 3 18.62 11.04 0.09
N ASP A 4 18.42 9.81 0.58
CA ASP A 4 17.94 8.73 -0.26
C ASP A 4 16.45 9.00 -0.61
N PRO A 5 16.10 9.14 -1.91
CA PRO A 5 14.74 9.47 -2.32
C PRO A 5 13.66 8.50 -1.79
N THR A 6 14.01 7.22 -1.61
CA THR A 6 13.06 6.23 -1.07
C THR A 6 12.83 6.42 0.42
N THR A 7 13.86 6.85 1.15
CA THR A 7 13.76 7.20 2.57
C THR A 7 12.90 8.45 2.77
N ALA A 8 13.12 9.52 2.00
CA ALA A 8 12.31 10.73 2.08
C ALA A 8 10.82 10.47 1.77
N ALA A 9 10.53 9.68 0.72
CA ALA A 9 9.16 9.27 0.40
C ALA A 9 8.53 8.42 1.52
N ARG A 10 9.29 7.50 2.12
CA ARG A 10 8.81 6.66 3.22
C ARG A 10 8.50 7.50 4.46
N ASP A 11 9.39 8.42 4.83
CA ASP A 11 9.22 9.29 6.00
C ASP A 11 8.02 10.23 5.84
N TYR A 12 7.81 10.77 4.63
CA TYR A 12 6.60 11.53 4.27
C TYR A 12 5.32 10.72 4.51
N LEU A 13 5.26 9.49 4.00
CA LEU A 13 4.07 8.63 4.17
C LEU A 13 3.81 8.27 5.64
N ARG A 14 4.87 8.08 6.44
CA ARG A 14 4.74 7.77 7.87
C ARG A 14 4.26 8.97 8.68
N THR A 15 4.83 10.14 8.42
CA THR A 15 4.57 11.35 9.21
C THR A 15 3.24 11.99 8.83
N ASP A 16 2.94 12.09 7.54
CA ASP A 16 1.82 12.90 7.04
C ASP A 16 0.57 12.06 6.72
N HIS A 17 0.72 10.73 6.62
CA HIS A 17 -0.37 9.82 6.23
C HIS A 17 -0.62 8.70 7.25
N GLY A 18 -0.40 8.97 8.54
CA GLY A 18 -0.68 8.02 9.62
C GLY A 18 -2.12 7.50 9.63
N ASP A 19 -3.11 8.37 9.36
CA ASP A 19 -4.52 7.97 9.26
C ASP A 19 -4.77 6.99 8.11
N LEU A 20 -4.07 7.16 6.99
CA LEU A 20 -4.16 6.25 5.85
C LEU A 20 -3.56 4.90 6.19
N LEU A 21 -2.39 4.87 6.84
CA LEU A 21 -1.77 3.62 7.33
C LEU A 21 -2.71 2.87 8.29
N ALA A 22 -3.28 3.59 9.26
CA ALA A 22 -4.24 3.03 10.22
C ALA A 22 -5.51 2.48 9.52
N ALA A 23 -6.01 3.16 8.49
CA ALA A 23 -7.15 2.67 7.71
C ALA A 23 -6.81 1.38 6.92
N VAL A 24 -5.60 1.28 6.37
CA VAL A 24 -5.15 0.04 5.70
C VAL A 24 -5.06 -1.11 6.70
N ASP A 25 -4.48 -0.87 7.88
CA ASP A 25 -4.38 -1.88 8.93
C ASP A 25 -5.75 -2.34 9.43
N ALA A 26 -6.65 -1.41 9.76
CA ALA A 26 -7.99 -1.75 10.22
C ALA A 26 -8.75 -2.59 9.18
N CYS A 27 -8.59 -2.26 7.89
CA CYS A 27 -9.17 -3.07 6.83
C CYS A 27 -8.49 -4.44 6.68
N ALA A 28 -7.18 -4.54 6.89
CA ALA A 28 -6.47 -5.82 6.85
C ALA A 28 -6.89 -6.72 8.03
N ASP A 29 -7.03 -6.16 9.23
CA ASP A 29 -7.49 -6.86 10.43
C ASP A 29 -8.93 -7.35 10.24
N ALA A 30 -9.84 -6.48 9.77
CA ALA A 30 -11.23 -6.86 9.51
C ALA A 30 -11.36 -8.00 8.47
N VAL A 31 -10.46 -8.05 7.47
CA VAL A 31 -10.43 -9.15 6.51
C VAL A 31 -9.90 -10.43 7.16
N ALA A 32 -8.82 -10.36 7.93
CA ALA A 32 -8.26 -11.52 8.62
C ALA A 32 -9.24 -12.12 9.66
N ASP A 33 -9.93 -11.26 10.42
CA ASP A 33 -10.92 -11.64 11.42
C ASP A 33 -12.16 -12.32 10.82
N SER A 34 -12.38 -12.17 9.50
CA SER A 34 -13.50 -12.82 8.80
C SER A 34 -13.24 -14.29 8.42
N TRP A 35 -12.02 -14.78 8.63
CA TRP A 35 -11.63 -16.13 8.25
C TRP A 35 -11.92 -17.15 9.36
N ASP A 36 -12.21 -18.40 8.98
CA ASP A 36 -12.43 -19.51 9.93
C ASP A 36 -11.12 -20.03 10.57
N GLY A 37 -10.02 -19.30 10.43
CA GLY A 37 -8.68 -19.67 10.88
C GLY A 37 -7.65 -18.59 10.60
N ALA A 38 -6.37 -18.86 10.93
CA ALA A 38 -5.30 -17.87 10.81
C ALA A 38 -4.86 -17.58 9.36
N THR A 39 -5.25 -18.42 8.40
CA THR A 39 -4.82 -18.36 7.01
C THR A 39 -5.94 -18.67 6.02
N VAL A 40 -5.78 -18.20 4.78
CA VAL A 40 -6.63 -18.59 3.63
C VAL A 40 -5.78 -18.89 2.41
N ALA A 41 -6.08 -19.95 1.67
CA ALA A 41 -5.33 -20.32 0.47
C ALA A 41 -5.67 -19.45 -0.76
N ASP A 42 -6.92 -18.97 -0.85
CA ASP A 42 -7.38 -18.19 -1.99
C ASP A 42 -7.13 -16.69 -1.80
N GLY A 43 -6.27 -16.13 -2.65
CA GLY A 43 -5.94 -14.70 -2.62
C GLY A 43 -7.12 -13.78 -2.95
N SER A 44 -8.17 -14.28 -3.63
CA SER A 44 -9.39 -13.50 -3.88
C SER A 44 -10.20 -13.25 -2.60
N ARG A 45 -10.10 -14.16 -1.62
CA ARG A 45 -10.65 -13.98 -0.26
C ARG A 45 -9.90 -12.92 0.56
N VAL A 46 -8.77 -12.42 0.03
CA VAL A 46 -8.03 -11.28 0.60
C VAL A 46 -8.31 -10.02 -0.23
N SER A 47 -7.98 -10.04 -1.52
CA SER A 47 -7.91 -8.82 -2.34
C SER A 47 -9.28 -8.16 -2.57
N ALA A 48 -10.34 -8.94 -2.79
CA ALA A 48 -11.67 -8.38 -3.03
C ALA A 48 -12.29 -7.79 -1.75
N PRO A 49 -12.31 -8.49 -0.59
CA PRO A 49 -12.74 -7.89 0.68
C PRO A 49 -11.91 -6.69 1.10
N LEU A 50 -10.59 -6.75 0.94
CA LEU A 50 -9.68 -5.65 1.26
C LEU A 50 -9.98 -4.42 0.41
N ARG A 51 -10.14 -4.60 -0.91
CA ARG A 51 -10.50 -3.49 -1.81
C ARG A 51 -11.82 -2.86 -1.40
N ALA A 52 -12.84 -3.67 -1.12
CA ALA A 52 -14.15 -3.18 -0.72
C ALA A 52 -14.12 -2.43 0.63
N CYS A 53 -13.29 -2.87 1.57
CA CYS A 53 -13.10 -2.16 2.84
C CYS A 53 -12.41 -0.81 2.64
N LEU A 54 -11.30 -0.80 1.90
CA LEU A 54 -10.53 0.42 1.61
C LEU A 54 -11.36 1.46 0.86
N ASP A 55 -12.24 1.02 -0.03
CA ASP A 55 -13.18 1.88 -0.75
C ASP A 55 -14.16 2.55 0.23
N ARG A 56 -14.81 1.76 1.09
CA ARG A 56 -15.73 2.28 2.12
C ARG A 56 -15.04 3.20 3.14
N ALA A 57 -13.77 2.94 3.44
CA ALA A 57 -12.96 3.79 4.32
C ALA A 57 -12.45 5.07 3.64
N GLY A 58 -12.68 5.26 2.33
CA GLY A 58 -12.17 6.39 1.55
C GLY A 58 -10.67 6.32 1.26
N ALA A 59 -10.00 5.23 1.61
CA ALA A 59 -8.56 5.06 1.41
C ALA A 59 -8.19 4.97 -0.07
N LEU A 60 -9.05 4.38 -0.92
CA LEU A 60 -8.80 4.32 -2.37
C LEU A 60 -8.67 5.71 -3.01
N ASP A 61 -9.49 6.66 -2.57
CA ASP A 61 -9.46 8.05 -3.06
C ASP A 61 -8.31 8.87 -2.44
N ALA A 62 -7.82 8.46 -1.27
CA ALA A 62 -6.68 9.09 -0.61
C ALA A 62 -5.33 8.66 -1.23
N PHE A 63 -5.22 7.42 -1.72
CA PHE A 63 -3.98 6.87 -2.26
C PHE A 63 -3.33 7.69 -3.39
N PRO A 64 -4.05 8.24 -4.38
CA PRO A 64 -3.48 9.10 -5.40
C PRO A 64 -2.76 10.33 -4.83
N ARG A 65 -3.35 10.97 -3.81
CA ARG A 65 -2.74 12.15 -3.15
C ARG A 65 -1.50 11.74 -2.37
N ALA A 66 -1.56 10.65 -1.61
CA ALA A 66 -0.41 10.12 -0.89
C ALA A 66 0.76 9.77 -1.82
N LEU A 67 0.45 9.13 -2.97
CA LEU A 67 1.46 8.82 -3.99
C LEU A 67 2.09 10.09 -4.58
N ALA A 68 1.29 11.12 -4.89
CA ALA A 68 1.80 12.38 -5.40
C ALA A 68 2.73 13.08 -4.39
N GLY A 69 2.34 13.14 -3.12
CA GLY A 69 3.18 13.70 -2.07
C GLY A 69 4.46 12.90 -1.83
N ALA A 70 4.41 11.57 -1.91
CA ALA A 70 5.61 10.72 -1.80
C ALA A 70 6.59 10.95 -2.96
N VAL A 71 6.09 11.18 -4.18
CA VAL A 71 6.91 11.53 -5.34
C VAL A 71 7.57 12.90 -5.16
N ASP A 72 6.82 13.89 -4.68
CA ASP A 72 7.34 15.23 -4.38
C ASP A 72 8.41 15.18 -3.28
N ALA A 73 8.15 14.45 -2.18
CA ALA A 73 9.12 14.23 -1.11
C ALA A 73 10.39 13.50 -1.58
N ALA A 74 10.29 12.64 -2.59
CA ALA A 74 11.45 12.02 -3.24
C ALA A 74 12.23 12.99 -4.16
N GLY A 75 11.81 14.25 -4.28
CA GLY A 75 12.39 15.23 -5.19
C GLY A 75 12.19 14.84 -6.65
N ARG A 76 11.00 14.33 -7.00
CA ARG A 76 10.64 13.85 -8.34
C ARG A 76 9.33 14.47 -8.79
N GLU A 77 9.06 14.37 -10.09
CA GLU A 77 7.86 14.92 -10.71
C GLU A 77 7.04 13.83 -11.39
N LEU A 78 5.73 13.89 -11.17
CA LEU A 78 4.77 13.03 -11.84
C LEU A 78 4.60 13.43 -13.30
N GLN A 79 4.63 12.45 -14.20
CA GLN A 79 4.31 12.67 -15.61
C GLN A 79 2.81 12.84 -15.88
N ALA A 80 1.96 12.38 -14.96
CA ALA A 80 0.51 12.51 -15.03
C ALA A 80 -0.10 12.41 -13.62
N THR A 81 -1.25 13.06 -13.42
CA THR A 81 -1.99 13.03 -12.15
C THR A 81 -2.49 11.62 -11.86
N PRO A 82 -2.10 11.00 -10.73
CA PRO A 82 -2.58 9.68 -10.33
C PRO A 82 -4.09 9.66 -10.09
N VAL A 83 -4.72 8.51 -10.36
CA VAL A 83 -6.14 8.25 -10.09
C VAL A 83 -6.31 7.01 -9.23
N ALA A 84 -7.48 6.84 -8.60
CA ALA A 84 -7.81 5.74 -7.68
C ALA A 84 -8.04 4.39 -8.40
N GLY A 85 -7.11 4.00 -9.26
CA GLY A 85 -7.16 2.75 -10.01
C GLY A 85 -5.89 2.50 -10.83
N PRO A 86 -5.87 1.40 -11.60
CA PRO A 86 -4.73 1.07 -12.43
C PRO A 86 -4.39 2.17 -13.44
N PRO A 87 -3.10 2.43 -13.72
CA PRO A 87 -1.94 1.70 -13.22
C PRO A 87 -1.47 2.15 -11.82
N TYR A 88 -1.98 3.26 -11.30
CA TYR A 88 -1.47 3.95 -10.11
C TYR A 88 -1.80 3.22 -8.81
N VAL A 89 -3.02 2.71 -8.66
CA VAL A 89 -3.48 2.04 -7.45
C VAL A 89 -3.99 0.65 -7.80
N VAL A 90 -3.41 -0.38 -7.19
CA VAL A 90 -3.85 -1.77 -7.33
C VAL A 90 -3.96 -2.39 -5.95
N VAL A 91 -5.05 -3.07 -5.65
CA VAL A 91 -5.19 -3.86 -4.43
C VAL A 91 -4.89 -5.33 -4.76
N THR A 92 -3.91 -5.90 -4.07
CA THR A 92 -3.47 -7.28 -4.27
C THR A 92 -3.80 -8.14 -3.05
N SER A 93 -3.51 -9.44 -3.11
CA SER A 93 -3.62 -10.34 -1.97
C SER A 93 -2.51 -10.15 -0.91
N ARG A 94 -1.52 -9.29 -1.16
CA ARG A 94 -0.55 -8.82 -0.16
C ARG A 94 -0.91 -7.46 0.44
N GLY A 95 -1.78 -6.71 -0.24
CA GLY A 95 -2.21 -5.37 0.13
C GLY A 95 -2.16 -4.38 -1.04
N PRO A 96 -2.44 -3.09 -0.77
CA PRO A 96 -2.35 -2.02 -1.74
C PRO A 96 -0.94 -1.80 -2.29
N VAL A 97 -0.87 -1.49 -3.59
CA VAL A 97 0.36 -1.12 -4.30
C VAL A 97 0.11 0.16 -5.08
N LEU A 98 0.91 1.19 -4.77
CA LEU A 98 0.90 2.48 -5.45
C LEU A 98 2.09 2.58 -6.39
N ARG A 99 1.89 3.09 -7.59
CA ARG A 99 2.94 3.15 -8.62
C ARG A 99 2.91 4.47 -9.37
N ALA A 100 4.05 5.16 -9.39
CA ALA A 100 4.28 6.33 -10.22
C ALA A 100 5.41 6.06 -11.21
N THR A 101 5.16 6.28 -12.49
CA THR A 101 6.22 6.31 -13.51
C THR A 101 6.92 7.66 -13.45
N LEU A 102 8.25 7.63 -13.35
CA LEU A 102 9.14 8.79 -13.25
C LEU A 102 10.12 8.79 -14.45
N PRO A 103 10.80 9.92 -14.73
CA PRO A 103 11.79 9.97 -15.82
C PRO A 103 12.95 8.98 -15.66
N ASP A 104 13.35 8.68 -14.42
CA ASP A 104 14.49 7.84 -14.05
C ASP A 104 14.09 6.44 -13.56
N GLY A 105 12.81 6.07 -13.64
CA GLY A 105 12.33 4.75 -13.21
C GLY A 105 10.89 4.75 -12.74
N ARG A 106 10.59 3.96 -11.71
CA ARG A 106 9.28 3.86 -11.10
C ARG A 106 9.36 3.87 -9.58
N LEU A 107 8.66 4.81 -8.94
CA LEU A 107 8.40 4.73 -7.51
C LEU A 107 7.29 3.72 -7.26
N VAL A 108 7.56 2.75 -6.39
CA VAL A 108 6.60 1.73 -5.96
C VAL A 108 6.48 1.77 -4.45
N VAL A 109 5.26 2.05 -3.98
CA VAL A 109 4.89 2.00 -2.56
C VAL A 109 4.02 0.76 -2.35
N ARG A 110 4.37 -0.09 -1.40
CA ARG A 110 3.63 -1.30 -1.06
C ARG A 110 3.24 -1.27 0.40
N PHE A 111 1.99 -1.64 0.65
CA PHE A 111 1.48 -1.89 1.99
C PHE A 111 1.36 -3.41 2.14
N ASP A 112 2.43 -4.07 2.61
CA ASP A 112 2.54 -5.53 2.74
C ASP A 112 1.81 -6.04 3.99
N VAL A 113 0.53 -5.69 4.12
CA VAL A 113 -0.33 -6.03 5.27
C VAL A 113 -0.80 -7.49 5.27
N PHE A 114 -0.52 -8.25 4.21
CA PHE A 114 -0.65 -9.70 4.18
C PHE A 114 0.63 -10.34 3.66
N ARG A 115 0.98 -11.48 4.25
CA ARG A 115 2.14 -12.30 3.87
C ARG A 115 1.70 -13.65 3.33
N VAL A 116 2.56 -14.26 2.53
CA VAL A 116 2.38 -15.65 2.08
C VAL A 116 3.20 -16.56 2.98
N THR A 117 2.57 -17.57 3.57
CA THR A 117 3.21 -18.57 4.43
C THR A 117 3.99 -19.58 3.60
N ALA A 118 4.80 -20.42 4.26
CA ALA A 118 5.50 -21.53 3.60
C ALA A 118 4.53 -22.54 2.95
N GLY A 119 3.27 -22.60 3.39
CA GLY A 119 2.21 -23.42 2.82
C GLY A 119 1.52 -22.80 1.59
N ASN A 120 2.00 -21.65 1.09
CA ASN A 120 1.38 -20.87 0.02
C ASN A 120 -0.01 -20.32 0.37
N GLU A 121 -0.26 -20.08 1.65
CA GLU A 121 -1.51 -19.45 2.12
C GLU A 121 -1.25 -18.00 2.52
N TYR A 122 -2.29 -17.19 2.53
CA TYR A 122 -2.23 -15.81 3.00
C TYR A 122 -2.51 -15.76 4.49
N ALA A 123 -1.69 -14.99 5.21
CA ALA A 123 -1.87 -14.69 6.62
C ALA A 123 -1.79 -13.17 6.82
N ARG A 124 -2.36 -12.66 7.92
CA ARG A 124 -2.10 -11.28 8.33
C ARG A 124 -0.59 -11.05 8.46
N GLY A 125 -0.13 -9.97 7.84
CA GLY A 125 1.26 -9.51 7.82
C GLY A 125 1.57 -8.51 8.94
N PRO A 126 2.69 -7.79 8.85
CA PRO A 126 2.99 -6.67 9.74
C PRO A 126 1.95 -5.54 9.59
N SER A 127 1.95 -4.61 10.55
CA SER A 127 1.09 -3.43 10.57
C SER A 127 1.90 -2.14 10.63
N GLY A 128 1.26 -1.02 10.36
CA GLY A 128 1.81 0.32 10.47
C GLY A 128 3.03 0.50 9.59
N GLU A 129 4.09 1.06 10.18
CA GLU A 129 5.31 1.39 9.47
C GLU A 129 6.10 0.18 8.96
N ASP A 130 5.96 -0.98 9.61
CA ASP A 130 6.63 -2.23 9.23
C ASP A 130 5.98 -2.88 8.00
N ALA A 131 4.73 -2.53 7.71
CA ALA A 131 4.04 -2.96 6.48
C ALA A 131 4.39 -2.09 5.27
N LEU A 132 5.05 -0.94 5.47
CA LEU A 132 5.29 0.03 4.41
C LEU A 132 6.65 -0.17 3.76
N ASP A 133 6.64 -0.58 2.49
CA ASP A 133 7.83 -0.63 1.64
C ASP A 133 7.77 0.43 0.54
N VAL A 134 8.92 1.08 0.31
CA VAL A 134 9.09 2.09 -0.74
C VAL A 134 10.36 1.75 -1.51
N SER A 135 10.25 1.65 -2.83
CA SER A 135 11.37 1.34 -3.71
C SER A 135 11.33 2.15 -5.00
N LEU A 136 12.51 2.46 -5.53
CA LEU A 136 12.70 2.93 -6.90
C LEU A 136 13.19 1.75 -7.76
N ARG A 137 12.57 1.57 -8.92
CA ARG A 137 12.76 0.45 -9.85
C ARG A 137 13.08 0.92 -11.25
#